data_AF-A0A351I0D6-F1
#
_entry.id   AF-A0A351I0D6-F1
#
_cell.length_a   1.000
_cell.length_b   1.000
_cell.length_c   1.000
_cell.angle_alpha   90.00
_cell.angle_beta   90.00
_cell.angle_gamma   90.00
#
_symmetry.space_group_name_H-M   'P 1'
#
loop_
_entity.id
_entity.type
_entity.pdbx_description
1 polymer ?
#
loop_
_entity_poly.entity_id
_entity_poly.type
_entity_poly.pdbx_seq_one_letter_code
_entity_poly.pdbx_strand_id
1 'polypeptide(L)' 'MDSDPKKLKALKAGRIPIHEPGLGEVFRRVARSGRLSFAASVVEGLRFKGRRAEVVFIAVGTPP' A
#
# COMPACT_ATOMS: atom_id res chain seq x y z
N MET A 1 1.47 -2.60 2.92
CA MET A 1 1.28 -2.40 4.37
C MET A 1 2.25 -1.31 4.79
N ASP A 2 1.86 -0.48 5.75
CA ASP A 2 2.73 0.56 6.31
C ASP A 2 2.38 0.69 7.81
N SER A 3 3.38 0.87 8.66
CA SER A 3 3.20 1.07 10.10
C SER A 3 2.84 2.51 10.46
N ASP A 4 3.04 3.47 9.54
CA ASP A 4 2.66 4.86 9.72
C ASP A 4 1.16 5.06 9.45
N PRO A 5 0.35 5.35 10.50
CA PRO A 5 -1.09 5.52 10.36
C PRO A 5 -1.46 6.75 9.51
N LYS A 6 -0.60 7.78 9.45
CA LYS A 6 -0.85 8.99 8.64
C LYS A 6 -0.73 8.67 7.16
N LYS A 7 0.34 7.97 6.76
CA LYS A 7 0.52 7.50 5.37
C LYS A 7 -0.61 6.57 4.96
N LEU A 8 -0.98 5.65 5.85
CA LEU A 8 -2.07 4.71 5.59
C LEU A 8 -3.41 5.42 5.37
N LYS A 9 -3.72 6.44 6.20
CA LYS A 9 -4.93 7.26 6.04
C LYS A 9 -4.92 8.02 4.71
N ALA A 10 -3.79 8.59 4.31
CA ALA A 10 -3.65 9.27 3.02
C ALA A 10 -3.89 8.32 1.85
N LEU A 11 -3.24 7.16 1.85
CA LEU A 11 -3.37 6.13 0.80
C LEU A 11 -4.81 5.62 0.66
N LYS A 12 -5.48 5.34 1.79
CA LYS A 12 -6.90 4.94 1.81
C LYS A 12 -7.84 6.03 1.29
N ALA A 13 -7.47 7.30 1.47
CA ALA A 13 -8.18 8.46 0.91
C ALA A 13 -7.79 8.78 -0.55
N GLY A 14 -6.99 7.92 -1.20
CA GLY A 14 -6.55 8.11 -2.57
C GLY A 14 -5.44 9.14 -2.77
N ARG A 15 -4.76 9.56 -1.68
CA ARG A 15 -3.68 10.55 -1.69
C ARG A 15 -2.33 9.86 -1.54
N ILE A 16 -1.38 10.20 -2.39
CA ILE A 16 -0.04 9.60 -2.42
C ILE A 16 0.88 10.42 -1.51
N PRO A 17 1.59 9.80 -0.55
CA PRO A 17 2.39 10.52 0.45
C PRO A 17 3.78 10.95 -0.06
N ILE A 18 4.06 10.79 -1.36
CA ILE A 18 5.32 11.19 -2.01
C ILE A 18 5.03 11.92 -3.31
N HIS A 19 5.97 12.76 -3.74
CA HIS A 19 5.90 13.41 -5.03
C HIS A 19 6.75 12.64 -6.04
N GLU A 20 6.09 12.00 -7.00
CA GLU A 20 6.73 11.27 -8.09
C GLU A 20 5.93 11.55 -9.39
N PRO A 21 6.54 12.14 -10.43
CA PRO A 21 5.90 12.35 -11.72
C PRO A 21 5.28 11.07 -12.30
N GLY A 22 4.05 11.14 -12.79
CA GLY A 22 3.33 10.01 -13.40
C GLY A 22 2.71 8.99 -12.42
N LEU A 23 3.19 8.91 -11.17
CA LEU A 23 2.67 7.93 -10.20
C LEU A 23 1.18 8.15 -9.87
N GLY A 24 0.73 9.40 -9.86
CA GLY A 24 -0.66 9.77 -9.58
C GLY A 24 -1.67 9.11 -10.52
N GLU A 25 -1.35 9.04 -11.82
CA GLU A 25 -2.24 8.43 -12.82
C GLU A 25 -2.32 6.91 -12.64
N VAL A 26 -1.17 6.26 -12.55
CA VAL A 26 -1.05 4.81 -12.34
C VAL A 26 -1.78 4.41 -11.05
N PHE A 27 -1.55 5.15 -9.97
CA PHE A 27 -2.19 4.90 -8.68
C PHE A 27 -3.72 4.97 -8.78
N ARG A 28 -4.27 6.04 -9.39
CA ARG A 28 -5.73 6.18 -9.56
C ARG A 28 -6.33 5.07 -10.41
N ARG A 29 -5.63 4.60 -11.45
CA ARG A 29 -6.07 3.47 -12.28
C ARG A 29 -6.13 2.18 -11.46
N VAL A 30 -5.09 1.90 -10.70
CA VAL A 30 -5.01 0.66 -9.90
C VAL A 30 -5.97 0.71 -8.71
N ALA A 31 -6.09 1.84 -8.01
CA ALA A 31 -7.00 2.00 -6.87
C ALA A 31 -8.47 1.76 -7.27
N ARG A 32 -8.90 2.28 -8.44
CA ARG A 32 -10.25 2.06 -8.97
C ARG A 32 -10.53 0.62 -9.39
N SER A 33 -9.49 -0.18 -9.66
CA SER A 33 -9.66 -1.57 -10.09
C SER A 33 -10.01 -2.53 -8.93
N GLY A 34 -9.92 -2.09 -7.68
CA GLY A 34 -10.11 -2.95 -6.50
C GLY A 34 -8.98 -3.95 -6.24
N ARG A 35 -7.90 -3.94 -7.05
CA ARG A 35 -6.74 -4.83 -6.91
C ARG A 35 -5.69 -4.35 -5.90
N LEU A 36 -5.83 -3.12 -5.39
CA LEU A 36 -4.93 -2.53 -4.40
C LEU A 36 -5.67 -2.37 -3.07
N SER A 37 -5.00 -2.75 -1.99
CA SER A 37 -5.53 -2.65 -0.63
C SER A 37 -4.38 -2.33 0.33
N PHE A 38 -4.70 -1.62 1.41
CA PHE A 38 -3.73 -1.16 2.39
C PHE A 38 -4.04 -1.72 3.77
N ALA A 39 -3.04 -2.36 4.37
CA ALA A 39 -3.10 -3.00 5.69
C ALA A 39 -2.24 -2.23 6.71
N ALA A 40 -2.67 -2.26 7.97
CA ALA A 40 -1.96 -1.63 9.09
C ALA A 40 -0.97 -2.60 9.79
N SER A 41 -1.10 -3.90 9.53
CA SER A 41 -0.24 -4.92 10.13
C SER A 41 0.26 -5.94 9.12
N VAL A 42 1.38 -6.60 9.47
CA VAL A 42 1.95 -7.68 8.66
C VAL A 42 0.95 -8.84 8.55
N VAL A 43 0.26 -9.18 9.64
CA VAL A 43 -0.73 -10.27 9.66
C VAL A 43 -1.86 -10.00 8.67
N GLU A 44 -2.42 -8.78 8.65
CA GLU A 44 -3.42 -8.37 7.65
C GLU A 44 -2.87 -8.40 6.22
N GLY A 45 -1.62 -7.96 6.03
CA GLY A 45 -0.96 -7.99 4.72
C GLY A 45 -0.70 -9.42 4.20
N LEU A 46 -0.40 -10.35 5.10
CA LEU A 46 -0.16 -11.76 4.77
C LEU A 46 -1.45 -12.57 4.61
N ARG A 47 -2.57 -12.13 5.19
CA ARG A 47 -3.88 -12.77 5.09
C ARG A 47 -4.95 -11.79 4.63
N PHE A 48 -5.22 -11.77 3.33
CA PHE A 48 -6.26 -10.93 2.75
C PHE A 48 -7.47 -11.76 2.33
N LYS A 49 -8.65 -11.45 2.87
CA LYS A 49 -9.92 -12.14 2.57
C LYS A 49 -9.82 -13.68 2.64
N GLY A 50 -9.19 -14.18 3.69
CA GLY A 50 -9.00 -15.63 3.92
C GLY A 50 -7.88 -16.28 3.08
N ARG A 51 -7.25 -15.55 2.16
CA ARG A 51 -6.14 -16.06 1.33
C ARG A 51 -4.80 -15.62 1.89
N ARG A 52 -3.80 -16.49 1.82
CA ARG A 52 -2.40 -16.16 2.17
C ARG A 52 -1.72 -15.45 0.99
N ALA A 53 -0.86 -14.49 1.27
CA ALA A 53 0.05 -13.93 0.27
C ALA A 53 1.02 -15.00 -0.24
N GLU A 54 1.10 -15.13 -1.56
CA GLU A 54 1.99 -16.10 -2.23
C GLU A 54 3.42 -15.55 -2.37
N VAL A 55 3.54 -14.22 -2.50
CA VAL A 55 4.81 -13.50 -2.64
C VAL A 55 4.76 -12.25 -1.75
N VAL A 56 5.89 -11.91 -1.13
CA VAL A 56 6.04 -10.73 -0.27
C VAL A 56 7.28 -9.95 -0.70
N PHE A 57 7.09 -8.67 -0.99
CA PHE A 57 8.19 -7.74 -1.26
C PHE A 57 8.43 -6.87 -0.03
N ILE A 58 9.69 -6.82 0.43
CA ILE A 58 10.12 -5.92 1.51
C ILE A 58 10.74 -4.69 0.86
N ALA A 59 10.02 -3.57 0.93
CA ALA A 59 10.41 -2.29 0.34
C ALA A 59 10.48 -1.19 1.41
N VAL A 60 10.99 -1.54 2.59
CA VAL A 60 11.23 -0.58 3.68
C VAL A 60 12.52 0.20 3.41
N GLY A 61 12.65 1.38 3.99
CA GLY A 61 13.91 2.10 3.98
C GLY A 61 14.97 1.39 4.83
N THR A 62 16.22 1.49 4.41
CA THR A 62 17.41 1.06 5.15
C THR A 62 18.30 2.28 5.38
N PRO A 63 18.02 3.12 6.41
CA PRO A 63 18.89 4.24 6.78
C PRO A 63 20.32 3.75 7.10
N PRO A 64 21.33 4.63 7.00
CA PRO A 64 22.74 4.29 7.26
C PRO A 64 23.01 3.84 8.70
#